data_AF-A0A0M1JHA0-F1
#
_entry.id   AF-A0A0M1JHA0-F1
#
_cell.length_a   1.000
_cell.length_b   1.000
_cell.length_c   1.000
_cell.angle_alpha   90.00
_cell.angle_beta   90.00
_cell.angle_gamma   90.00
#
_symmetry.space_group_name_H-M   'P 1'
#
loop_
_entity.id
_entity.type
_entity.pdbx_description
1 polymer ?
#
loop_
_entity_poly.entity_id
_entity_poly.type
_entity_poly.pdbx_seq_one_letter_code
_entity_poly.pdbx_strand_id
1 'polypeptide(L)'
;MSNGDKELVVATNEDARLIAKGLSGSLELSGNVLRISKGGAFGMLLMVLGIEGGFVERSIRVSDISAVEIENPPFLFRYVRFSYQGAPTQSGNSLQDMLAENAIIMSLIDNRMFYRIKERIERSMLERTSR
;
A
#
# COMPACT_ATOMS: atom_id res chain seq x y z
N MET A 1 26.80 35.07 24.37
CA MET A 1 26.68 34.09 23.28
C MET A 1 26.29 32.78 23.93
N SER A 2 24.98 32.49 23.98
CA SER A 2 24.44 31.32 24.70
C SER A 2 24.43 30.13 23.75
N ASN A 3 25.22 29.12 24.06
CA ASN A 3 25.28 27.85 23.34
C ASN A 3 24.16 26.98 23.92
N GLY A 4 22.96 27.07 23.33
CA GLY A 4 21.79 26.30 23.71
C GLY A 4 21.89 24.89 23.18
N ASP A 5 21.77 23.94 24.10
CA ASP A 5 21.76 22.50 23.91
C ASP A 5 20.85 22.08 22.74
N LYS A 6 21.44 21.41 21.74
CA LYS A 6 20.68 20.64 20.77
C LYS A 6 20.22 19.37 21.47
N GLU A 7 19.09 19.48 22.14
CA GLU A 7 18.31 18.34 22.63
C GLU A 7 17.94 17.48 21.41
N LEU A 8 18.71 16.41 21.21
CA LEU A 8 18.40 15.31 20.31
C LEU A 8 17.19 14.59 20.92
N VAL A 9 16.01 15.12 20.65
CA VAL A 9 14.75 14.39 20.84
C VAL A 9 14.77 13.25 19.84
N VAL A 10 15.31 12.11 20.28
CA VAL A 10 15.12 10.81 19.65
C VAL A 10 13.63 10.53 19.74
N ALA A 11 12.88 10.96 18.72
CA ALA A 11 11.50 10.57 18.55
C ALA A 11 11.47 9.04 18.45
N THR A 12 10.94 8.41 19.50
CA THR A 12 10.69 6.98 19.59
C THR A 12 9.88 6.56 18.36
N ASN A 13 10.47 5.64 17.60
CA ASN A 13 10.14 5.30 16.21
C ASN A 13 8.88 4.42 16.07
N GLU A 14 7.84 4.67 16.88
CA GLU A 14 6.56 3.93 16.85
C GLU A 14 5.52 4.57 15.91
N ASP A 15 5.71 5.85 15.56
CA ASP A 15 4.94 6.61 14.55
C ASP A 15 5.66 6.72 13.20
N ALA A 16 6.51 5.74 12.86
CA ALA A 16 7.23 5.73 11.60
C ALA A 16 6.25 5.55 10.42
N ARG A 17 5.84 6.68 9.81
CA ARG A 17 5.07 6.70 8.57
C ARG A 17 5.87 6.00 7.47
N LEU A 18 5.37 4.85 6.99
CA LEU A 18 5.98 4.12 5.89
C LEU A 18 5.29 4.51 4.58
N ILE A 19 6.06 4.91 3.58
CA ILE A 19 5.53 5.30 2.26
C ILE A 19 6.18 4.44 1.19
N ALA A 20 5.36 3.78 0.37
CA ALA A 20 5.81 3.04 -0.80
C ALA A 20 5.21 3.67 -2.07
N LYS A 21 6.06 3.98 -3.05
CA LYS A 21 5.63 4.55 -4.35
C LYS A 21 5.73 3.47 -5.42
N GLY A 22 4.60 3.18 -6.05
CA GLY A 22 4.46 2.23 -7.15
C GLY A 22 4.16 2.93 -8.47
N LEU A 23 4.01 2.13 -9.52
CA LEU A 23 3.66 2.62 -10.86
C LEU A 23 2.22 3.13 -10.92
N SER A 24 1.30 2.48 -10.19
CA SER A 24 -0.13 2.82 -10.20
C SER A 24 -0.57 3.77 -9.10
N GLY A 25 0.35 4.25 -8.27
CA GLY A 25 0.03 5.08 -7.10
C GLY A 25 0.99 4.87 -5.94
N SER A 26 0.53 5.12 -4.73
CA SER A 26 1.32 4.97 -3.51
C SER A 26 0.53 4.33 -2.37
N LEU A 27 1.28 3.68 -1.49
CA LEU A 27 0.80 3.22 -0.20
C LEU A 27 1.43 4.06 0.90
N GLU A 28 0.64 4.35 1.91
CA GLU A 28 1.09 5.04 3.10
C GLU A 28 0.51 4.34 4.33
N LEU A 29 1.40 3.85 5.19
CA LEU A 29 1.03 3.25 6.47
C LEU A 29 1.41 4.23 7.58
N SER A 30 0.42 4.73 8.30
CA SER A 30 0.58 5.63 9.43
C SER A 30 -0.19 5.10 10.63
N GLY A 31 0.52 4.72 11.69
CA GLY A 31 -0.08 4.04 12.85
C GLY A 31 -0.87 2.79 12.43
N ASN A 32 -2.18 2.81 12.67
CA ASN A 32 -3.11 1.71 12.36
C ASN A 32 -3.91 1.93 11.06
N VAL A 33 -3.50 2.85 10.20
CA VAL A 33 -4.23 3.17 8.95
C VAL A 33 -3.31 3.00 7.75
N LEU A 34 -3.75 2.17 6.81
CA LEU A 34 -3.20 2.06 5.47
C LEU A 34 -4.01 2.93 4.52
N ARG A 35 -3.36 3.91 3.90
CA ARG A 35 -3.91 4.70 2.81
C ARG A 35 -3.36 4.19 1.48
N ILE A 36 -4.28 3.82 0.59
CA ILE A 36 -4.02 3.47 -0.80
C ILE A 36 -4.44 4.66 -1.65
N SER A 37 -3.49 5.27 -2.34
CA SER A 37 -3.76 6.37 -3.27
C SER A 37 -3.40 5.90 -4.67
N LYS A 38 -4.41 5.60 -5.48
CA LYS A 38 -4.30 5.35 -6.92
C LYS A 38 -4.54 6.68 -7.64
N GLY A 39 -3.54 7.11 -8.39
CA GLY A 39 -3.58 8.39 -9.08
C GLY A 39 -2.22 8.72 -9.69
N GLY A 40 -2.23 9.44 -10.81
CA GLY A 40 -1.02 9.79 -11.58
C GLY A 40 -1.03 9.18 -12.99
N ALA A 41 0.14 8.80 -13.49
CA ALA A 41 0.30 8.26 -14.86
C ALA A 41 -0.62 7.07 -15.16
N PHE A 42 -0.99 6.29 -14.14
CA PHE A 42 -1.87 5.15 -14.30
C PHE A 42 -3.35 5.49 -14.37
N GLY A 43 -3.82 6.47 -13.59
CA GLY A 43 -5.16 7.02 -13.78
C GLY A 43 -5.34 7.64 -15.16
N MET A 44 -4.28 8.31 -15.65
CA MET A 44 -4.21 8.81 -17.01
C MET A 44 -4.22 7.68 -18.06
N LEU A 45 -3.47 6.60 -17.84
CA LEU A 45 -3.50 5.41 -18.71
C LEU A 45 -4.90 4.79 -18.77
N LEU A 46 -5.58 4.65 -17.63
CA LEU A 46 -6.94 4.11 -17.56
C LEU A 46 -7.94 5.01 -18.30
N MET A 47 -7.81 6.33 -18.17
CA MET A 47 -8.60 7.28 -18.97
C MET A 47 -8.34 7.13 -20.47
N VAL A 48 -7.08 6.98 -20.90
CA VAL A 48 -6.75 6.73 -22.32
C VAL A 48 -7.38 5.43 -22.83
N LEU A 49 -7.52 4.43 -21.96
CA LEU A 49 -8.17 3.16 -22.28
C LEU A 49 -9.70 3.19 -22.14
N GLY A 50 -10.30 4.36 -21.88
CA GLY A 50 -11.76 4.52 -21.76
C GLY A 50 -12.35 3.98 -20.47
N ILE A 51 -11.52 3.74 -19.44
CA ILE A 51 -11.95 3.25 -18.13
C ILE A 51 -12.15 4.45 -17.19
N GLU A 52 -13.42 4.81 -16.96
CA GLU A 52 -13.81 5.86 -16.01
C GLU A 52 -13.50 5.44 -14.56
N GLY A 53 -13.01 6.37 -13.73
CA GLY A 53 -12.68 6.11 -12.31
C GLY A 53 -11.19 6.04 -11.95
N GLY A 54 -10.30 6.61 -12.78
CA GLY A 54 -8.83 6.49 -12.66
C GLY A 54 -8.17 7.06 -11.40
N PHE A 55 -8.92 7.65 -10.47
CA PHE A 55 -8.41 8.15 -9.19
C PHE A 55 -9.18 7.51 -8.04
N VAL A 56 -8.46 6.76 -7.20
CA VAL A 56 -9.05 6.11 -6.03
C VAL A 56 -8.18 6.42 -4.83
N GLU A 57 -8.80 6.96 -3.78
CA GLU A 57 -8.17 7.06 -2.49
C GLU A 57 -8.98 6.26 -1.48
N ARG A 58 -8.33 5.29 -0.84
CA ARG A 58 -8.95 4.40 0.14
C ARG A 58 -8.11 4.39 1.41
N SER A 59 -8.75 4.68 2.54
CA SER A 59 -8.14 4.52 3.86
C SER A 59 -8.75 3.32 4.55
N ILE A 60 -7.91 2.38 4.98
CA ILE A 60 -8.29 1.08 5.54
C ILE A 60 -7.59 0.96 6.89
N ARG A 61 -8.32 0.60 7.95
CA ARG A 61 -7.66 0.27 9.21
C ARG A 61 -6.92 -1.04 9.04
N VAL A 62 -5.71 -1.15 9.58
CA VAL A 62 -4.93 -2.41 9.52
C VAL A 62 -5.70 -3.56 10.17
N SER A 63 -6.53 -3.27 11.18
CA SER A 63 -7.46 -4.22 11.79
C SER A 63 -8.52 -4.80 10.86
N ASP A 64 -8.81 -4.14 9.74
CA ASP A 64 -9.88 -4.51 8.82
C ASP A 64 -9.30 -5.27 7.61
N ILE A 65 -7.97 -5.32 7.49
CA ILE A 65 -7.25 -6.09 6.48
C ILE A 65 -7.21 -7.56 6.92
N SER A 66 -7.61 -8.47 6.04
CA SER A 66 -7.57 -9.92 6.24
C SER A 66 -6.37 -10.59 5.58
N ALA A 67 -5.85 -10.04 4.49
CA ALA A 67 -4.65 -10.54 3.82
C ALA A 67 -3.93 -9.45 3.02
N VAL A 68 -2.62 -9.61 2.87
CA VAL A 68 -1.77 -8.79 1.98
C VAL A 68 -0.96 -9.72 1.10
N GLU A 69 -1.18 -9.66 -0.21
CA GLU A 69 -0.57 -10.58 -1.18
C GLU A 69 0.27 -9.79 -2.17
N ILE A 70 1.47 -10.28 -2.47
CA ILE A 70 2.32 -9.74 -3.53
C ILE A 70 2.35 -10.76 -4.65
N GLU A 71 1.72 -10.41 -5.77
CA GLU A 71 1.61 -11.25 -6.94
C GLU A 71 2.76 -10.98 -7.92
N ASN A 72 3.32 -12.06 -8.47
CA ASN A 72 4.43 -12.02 -9.41
C ASN A 72 4.07 -12.74 -10.72
N PRO A 73 3.17 -12.18 -11.53
CA PRO A 73 2.81 -12.76 -12.82
C PRO A 73 4.04 -12.80 -13.77
N PRO A 74 4.28 -13.90 -14.50
CA PRO A 74 5.51 -14.11 -15.28
C PRO A 74 5.72 -13.15 -16.46
N PHE A 75 4.69 -12.42 -16.90
CA PHE A 75 4.75 -11.51 -18.07
C PHE A 75 4.21 -10.10 -17.79
N LEU A 76 3.88 -9.78 -16.54
CA LEU A 76 3.23 -8.52 -16.16
C LEU A 76 3.97 -7.83 -15.02
N PHE A 77 3.52 -6.62 -14.69
CA PHE A 77 4.03 -5.90 -13.54
C PHE A 77 3.64 -6.60 -12.24
N ARG A 78 4.59 -6.60 -11.29
CA ARG A 78 4.35 -7.06 -9.93
C ARG A 78 3.39 -6.11 -9.24
N TYR A 79 2.43 -6.64 -8.49
CA TYR A 79 1.48 -5.82 -7.76
C TYR A 79 1.23 -6.39 -6.36
N VAL A 80 0.90 -5.49 -5.43
CA VAL A 80 0.45 -5.85 -4.09
C VAL A 80 -1.07 -5.67 -4.03
N ARG A 81 -1.76 -6.59 -3.36
CA ARG A 81 -3.21 -6.59 -3.18
C ARG A 81 -3.56 -6.68 -1.70
N PHE A 82 -4.60 -5.95 -1.32
CA PHE A 82 -5.14 -5.93 0.04
C PHE A 82 -6.54 -6.57 0.04
N SER A 83 -6.74 -7.55 0.91
CA SER A 83 -8.05 -8.13 1.16
C SER A 83 -8.64 -7.53 2.44
N TYR A 84 -9.87 -7.06 2.38
CA TYR A 84 -10.65 -6.50 3.48
C TYR A 84 -12.15 -6.65 3.18
N GLN A 85 -13.01 -6.41 4.17
CA GLN A 85 -14.45 -6.51 3.96
C GLN A 85 -14.94 -5.52 2.90
N GLY A 86 -15.57 -6.01 1.83
CA GLY A 86 -16.04 -5.19 0.71
C GLY A 86 -14.96 -4.85 -0.33
N ALA A 87 -13.74 -5.40 -0.20
CA ALA A 87 -12.72 -5.28 -1.25
C ALA A 87 -13.16 -6.04 -2.53
N PRO A 88 -12.74 -5.58 -3.72
CA PRO A 88 -12.90 -6.36 -4.95
C PRO A 88 -12.34 -7.77 -4.80
N THR A 89 -13.15 -8.76 -5.18
CA THR A 89 -12.78 -10.17 -5.22
C THR A 89 -11.84 -10.43 -6.39
N GLN A 90 -10.89 -11.35 -6.19
CA GLN A 90 -10.03 -11.82 -7.26
C GLN A 90 -10.88 -12.48 -8.36
N SER A 91 -10.79 -11.97 -9.59
CA SER A 91 -11.57 -12.47 -10.72
C SER A 91 -10.87 -13.62 -11.46
N GLY A 92 -9.60 -13.87 -11.14
CA GLY A 92 -8.76 -14.83 -11.85
C GLY A 92 -8.17 -14.27 -13.15
N ASN A 93 -8.55 -13.05 -13.53
CA ASN A 93 -7.93 -12.31 -14.61
C ASN A 93 -6.87 -11.37 -14.02
N SER A 94 -5.59 -11.72 -14.20
CA SER A 94 -4.45 -10.99 -13.63
C SER A 94 -4.43 -9.50 -14.00
N LEU A 95 -4.93 -9.12 -15.18
CA LEU A 95 -5.02 -7.71 -15.55
C LEU A 95 -6.08 -7.01 -14.71
N GLN A 96 -7.30 -7.54 -14.65
CA GLN A 96 -8.38 -6.93 -13.88
C GLN A 96 -8.03 -6.83 -12.38
N ASP A 97 -7.42 -7.88 -11.84
CA ASP A 97 -6.98 -7.93 -10.44
C ASP A 97 -5.87 -6.91 -10.14
N MET A 98 -4.95 -6.69 -11.08
CA MET A 98 -3.92 -5.67 -10.98
C MET A 98 -4.51 -4.24 -11.04
N LEU A 99 -5.59 -4.06 -11.81
CA LEU A 99 -6.28 -2.76 -11.94
C LEU A 99 -7.19 -2.44 -10.75
N ALA A 100 -7.62 -3.44 -9.98
CA ALA A 100 -8.60 -3.29 -8.90
C ALA A 100 -8.19 -2.26 -7.83
N GLU A 101 -9.17 -1.55 -7.23
CA GLU A 101 -8.90 -0.47 -6.28
C GLU A 101 -8.08 -0.87 -5.04
N ASN A 102 -8.12 -2.14 -4.67
CA ASN A 102 -7.38 -2.72 -3.56
C ASN A 102 -5.99 -3.24 -3.97
N ALA A 103 -5.52 -2.94 -5.18
CA ALA A 103 -4.22 -3.32 -5.70
C ALA A 103 -3.35 -2.12 -6.07
N ILE A 104 -2.03 -2.23 -5.86
CA ILE A 104 -1.03 -1.28 -6.34
C ILE A 104 0.04 -2.01 -7.15
N ILE A 105 0.25 -1.57 -8.38
CA ILE A 105 1.40 -1.97 -9.19
C ILE A 105 2.64 -1.39 -8.53
N MET A 106 3.55 -2.28 -8.18
CA MET A 106 4.78 -1.97 -7.49
C MET A 106 5.80 -1.28 -8.42
N SER A 107 6.88 -0.77 -7.85
CA SER A 107 7.95 -0.18 -8.66
C SER A 107 8.73 -1.27 -9.40
N LEU A 108 9.34 -0.93 -10.52
CA LEU A 108 10.26 -1.83 -11.23
C LEU A 108 11.62 -1.94 -10.55
N ILE A 109 12.01 -0.93 -9.77
CA ILE A 109 13.37 -0.75 -9.27
C ILE A 109 13.45 -1.04 -7.78
N ASP A 110 12.68 -0.32 -6.96
CA ASP A 110 12.73 -0.44 -5.51
C ASP A 110 11.36 -0.81 -4.92
N ASN A 111 11.31 -2.01 -4.35
CA ASN A 111 10.12 -2.59 -3.75
C ASN A 111 10.24 -2.80 -2.25
N ARG A 112 11.36 -2.41 -1.63
CA ARG A 112 11.64 -2.70 -0.21
C ARG A 112 10.56 -2.15 0.71
N MET A 113 10.05 -0.96 0.41
CA MET A 113 9.00 -0.32 1.22
C MET A 113 7.66 -1.05 1.15
N PHE A 114 7.31 -1.66 0.02
CA PHE A 114 6.11 -2.49 -0.09
C PHE A 114 6.18 -3.71 0.83
N TYR A 115 7.33 -4.38 0.86
CA TYR A 115 7.56 -5.51 1.76
C TYR A 115 7.54 -5.10 3.23
N ARG A 116 8.13 -3.95 3.60
CA ARG A 116 8.08 -3.44 4.97
C ARG A 116 6.65 -3.12 5.42
N ILE A 117 5.83 -2.54 4.55
CA ILE A 117 4.41 -2.30 4.83
C ILE A 117 3.68 -3.63 5.04
N LYS A 118 3.90 -4.61 4.17
CA LYS A 118 3.34 -5.96 4.30
C LYS A 118 3.72 -6.59 5.65
N GLU A 119 5.00 -6.64 5.98
CA GLU A 119 5.49 -7.23 7.24
C GLU A 119 4.90 -6.54 8.48
N ARG A 120 4.72 -5.21 8.46
CA ARG A 120 4.12 -4.49 9.58
C ARG A 120 2.64 -4.83 9.74
N ILE A 121 1.89 -4.91 8.64
CA ILE A 121 0.48 -5.32 8.66
C ILE A 121 0.34 -6.75 9.18
N GLU A 122 1.14 -7.68 8.67
CA GLU A 122 1.10 -9.09 9.08
C GLU A 122 1.45 -9.27 10.56
N ARG A 123 2.43 -8.50 11.07
CA ARG A 123 2.74 -8.50 12.51
C ARG A 123 1.54 -8.05 13.34
N SER A 124 0.87 -6.97 12.94
CA SER A 124 -0.33 -6.49 13.62
C SER A 124 -1.50 -7.48 13.54
N MET A 125 -1.58 -8.31 12.49
CA MET A 125 -2.56 -9.40 12.41
C MET A 125 -2.26 -10.51 13.42
N LEU A 126 -1.00 -10.96 13.50
CA LEU A 126 -0.58 -12.03 14.42
C LEU A 126 -0.78 -11.66 15.90
N GLU A 127 -0.50 -10.40 16.25
CA GLU A 127 -0.70 -9.88 17.62
C GLU A 127 -2.17 -9.89 18.04
N ARG A 128 -3.12 -9.85 17.10
CA ARG A 128 -4.56 -9.96 17.39
C ARG A 128 -5.02 -11.39 17.60
N THR A 129 -4.47 -12.34 16.85
CA THR A 129 -4.82 -13.77 16.97
C THR A 129 -4.29 -14.40 18.26
N SER A 130 -3.29 -13.78 18.88
CA SER A 130 -2.67 -14.26 20.12
C SER A 130 -3.33 -13.71 21.41
N ARG A 131 -4.42 -12.94 21.30
CA ARG A 131 -5.26 -12.47 22.41
C ARG A 131 -6.60 -13.18 22.41
#